data_AF-A0A1F9YE06-F1
#
_entry.id   AF-A0A1F9YE06-F1
#
_cell.length_a   1.000
_cell.length_b   1.000
_cell.length_c   1.000
_cell.angle_alpha   90.00
_cell.angle_beta   90.00
_cell.angle_gamma   90.00
#
_symmetry.space_group_name_H-M   'P 1'
#
loop_
_entity.id
_entity.type
_entity.pdbx_description
1 polymer ?
#
loop_
_entity_poly.entity_id
_entity_poly.type
_entity_poly.pdbx_seq_one_letter_code
_entity_poly.pdbx_strand_id
1 'polypeptide(L)'
;MKVRRPSAMVLVLFVVHLVATAAQAASLGADLPDLTDAFTTLRAKAAASAEGRVRATHTQEELDDIVQVERDASGRLTLRSDCRDLPALLGALADWKTSFGEAPGAAPDISRAGAFCSAPIDSIAPALVVRLHGTRTRHSGPNCWNTALLSARVVLSQRASEAEEIRFWTHSPLCRELSPQETRLPGDIISVSGPGDSPEMHAFVYITDKLAFAKNGFDVQWPYELQSLERQYQIAALGDEIAPAACRRAVGRPADCNVWANHYRCAPYAEYVSRAQTPEKDVFLKADLELTSIERRLSSIVTSGGWSVETRFEMESGLRPLEEFVRGRTAAHPGDALWSSLLFRIGSFRTQFDVLDDELKKTKVLAHLGGI
;
A
#
# COMPACT_ATOMS: atom_id res chain seq x y z
N MET A 1 29.62 20.40 12.76
CA MET A 1 28.32 19.88 13.24
C MET A 1 27.28 20.10 12.15
N LYS A 2 26.71 19.04 11.56
CA LYS A 2 25.62 19.18 10.57
C LYS A 2 24.32 19.42 11.31
N VAL A 3 23.72 20.61 11.16
CA VAL A 3 22.40 20.94 11.71
C VAL A 3 21.35 20.19 10.89
N ARG A 4 20.62 19.25 11.50
CA ARG A 4 19.50 18.54 10.85
C ARG A 4 18.38 19.53 10.57
N ARG A 5 17.86 19.55 9.33
CA ARG A 5 16.68 20.34 8.99
C ARG A 5 15.43 19.68 9.58
N PRO A 6 14.49 20.43 10.18
CA PRO A 6 13.22 19.88 10.63
C PRO A 6 12.40 19.37 9.43
N SER A 7 11.64 18.29 9.62
CA SER A 7 10.74 17.76 8.60
C SER A 7 9.57 18.72 8.33
N ALA A 8 8.96 18.64 7.15
CA ALA A 8 7.82 19.49 6.77
C ALA A 8 6.66 19.42 7.78
N MET A 9 6.42 18.25 8.39
CA MET A 9 5.40 18.05 9.41
C MET A 9 5.70 18.80 10.72
N VAL A 10 6.98 18.86 11.14
CA VAL A 10 7.40 19.66 12.31
C VAL A 10 7.20 21.15 12.04
N LEU A 11 7.43 21.61 10.81
CA LEU A 11 7.21 22.99 10.41
C LEU A 11 5.71 23.36 10.45
N VAL A 12 4.83 22.48 9.97
CA VAL A 12 3.37 22.68 10.00
C VAL A 12 2.85 22.74 11.43
N LEU A 13 3.26 21.80 12.29
CA LEU A 13 2.86 21.79 13.70
C LEU A 13 3.35 23.04 14.44
N PHE A 14 4.56 23.52 14.13
CA PHE A 14 5.09 24.74 14.69
C PHE A 14 4.28 25.97 14.27
N VAL A 15 3.88 26.07 13.00
CA VAL A 15 3.04 27.18 12.51
C VAL A 15 1.64 27.14 13.14
N VAL A 16 1.01 25.96 13.22
CA VAL A 16 -0.32 25.80 13.86
C VAL A 16 -0.27 26.21 15.32
N HIS A 17 0.77 25.78 16.05
CA HIS A 17 0.96 26.19 17.43
C HIS A 17 1.14 27.71 17.55
N LEU A 18 2.00 28.31 16.72
CA LEU A 18 2.25 29.75 16.74
C LEU A 18 0.98 30.59 16.48
N VAL A 19 0.14 30.14 15.55
CA VAL A 19 -1.15 30.79 15.24
C VAL A 19 -2.14 30.65 16.41
N ALA A 20 -2.20 29.47 17.04
CA ALA A 20 -3.07 29.26 18.21
C ALA A 20 -2.63 30.13 19.40
N THR A 21 -1.33 30.23 19.67
CA THR A 21 -0.80 31.06 20.76
C THR A 21 -1.02 32.55 20.48
N ALA A 22 -0.89 32.99 19.23
CA ALA A 22 -1.17 34.36 18.83
C ALA A 22 -2.66 34.73 18.99
N ALA A 23 -3.57 33.82 18.61
CA ALA A 23 -5.01 34.02 18.79
C ALA A 23 -5.39 34.11 20.29
N GLN A 24 -4.76 33.29 21.13
CA GLN A 24 -4.99 33.31 22.57
C GLN A 24 -4.44 34.58 23.23
N ALA A 25 -3.25 35.05 22.82
CA ALA A 25 -2.69 36.32 23.29
C ALA A 25 -3.55 37.53 22.88
N ALA A 26 -4.09 37.54 21.65
CA ALA A 26 -5.01 38.59 21.20
C ALA A 26 -6.31 38.63 22.03
N SER A 27 -6.84 37.46 22.43
CA SER A 27 -8.04 37.38 23.29
C SER A 27 -7.83 37.95 24.70
N LEU A 28 -6.57 38.08 25.13
CA LEU A 28 -6.16 38.62 26.42
C LEU A 28 -5.75 40.10 26.36
N GLY A 29 -5.94 40.76 25.22
CA GLY A 29 -5.61 42.19 25.05
C GLY A 29 -4.11 42.49 25.07
N ALA A 30 -3.26 41.47 24.81
CA ALA A 30 -1.82 41.67 24.70
C ALA A 30 -1.46 42.26 23.33
N ASP A 31 -0.62 43.29 23.31
CA ASP A 31 0.00 43.80 22.08
C ASP A 31 0.88 42.70 21.48
N LEU A 32 0.51 42.22 20.28
CA LEU A 32 1.26 41.20 19.57
C LEU A 32 2.47 41.82 18.86
N PRO A 33 3.65 41.20 18.92
CA PRO A 33 4.78 41.62 18.10
C PRO A 33 4.46 41.45 16.61
N ASP A 34 4.99 42.34 15.77
CA ASP A 34 4.83 42.26 14.32
C ASP A 34 5.47 40.97 13.77
N LEU A 35 4.63 40.03 13.34
CA LEU A 35 5.06 38.73 12.81
C LEU A 35 5.36 38.76 11.30
N THR A 36 5.28 39.93 10.65
CA THR A 36 5.42 40.07 9.19
C THR A 36 6.78 39.56 8.69
N ASP A 37 7.85 39.81 9.45
CA ASP A 37 9.21 39.32 9.12
C ASP A 37 9.34 37.80 9.26
N ALA A 38 8.68 37.19 10.25
CA ALA A 38 8.69 35.74 10.45
C ALA A 38 7.97 35.02 9.32
N PHE A 39 6.80 35.53 8.90
CA PHE A 39 6.07 35.00 7.75
C PHE A 39 6.80 35.21 6.42
N THR A 40 7.45 36.36 6.24
CA THR A 40 8.25 36.63 5.03
C THR A 40 9.46 35.68 4.95
N THR A 41 10.13 35.43 6.07
CA THR A 41 11.24 34.46 6.16
C THR A 41 10.76 33.02 5.91
N LEU A 42 9.60 32.63 6.46
CA LEU A 42 8.99 31.32 6.23
C LEU A 42 8.59 31.14 4.76
N ARG A 43 7.99 32.16 4.13
CA ARG A 43 7.66 32.15 2.70
C ARG A 43 8.91 32.06 1.84
N ALA A 44 9.96 32.82 2.14
CA ALA A 44 11.22 32.75 1.41
C ALA A 44 11.90 31.37 1.55
N LYS A 45 11.84 30.74 2.74
CA LYS A 45 12.34 29.37 2.96
C LYS A 45 11.48 28.31 2.27
N ALA A 46 10.17 28.47 2.25
CA ALA A 46 9.26 27.59 1.51
C ALA A 46 9.46 27.71 -0.02
N ALA A 47 9.64 28.94 -0.53
CA ALA A 47 9.96 29.20 -1.93
C ALA A 47 11.33 28.64 -2.32
N ALA A 48 12.38 28.86 -1.50
CA ALA A 48 13.70 28.28 -1.72
C ALA A 48 13.72 26.75 -1.60
N SER A 49 12.84 26.16 -0.77
CA SER A 49 12.65 24.70 -0.71
C SER A 49 11.89 24.15 -1.92
N ALA A 50 11.04 24.96 -2.55
CA ALA A 50 10.37 24.61 -3.80
C ALA A 50 11.31 24.76 -5.01
N GLU A 51 12.19 25.77 -5.01
CA GLU A 51 13.21 26.01 -6.04
C GLU A 51 14.43 25.09 -5.91
N GLY A 52 14.71 24.61 -4.69
CA GLY A 52 15.77 23.63 -4.39
C GLY A 52 15.38 22.18 -4.67
N ARG A 53 14.18 21.91 -5.22
CA ARG A 53 13.87 20.60 -5.83
C ARG A 53 14.83 20.40 -6.99
N VAL A 54 15.86 19.61 -6.70
CA VAL A 54 16.80 19.08 -7.68
C VAL A 54 15.99 18.61 -8.88
N ARG A 55 16.28 19.18 -10.06
CA ARG A 55 15.79 18.68 -11.35
C ARG A 55 16.18 17.20 -11.45
N ALA A 56 15.31 16.30 -11.03
CA ALA A 56 15.27 14.97 -11.58
C ALA A 56 15.01 15.18 -13.09
N THR A 57 16.02 14.88 -13.90
CA THR A 57 16.09 15.22 -15.34
C THR A 57 15.17 14.39 -16.22
N HIS A 58 14.18 13.71 -15.64
CA HIS A 58 13.16 13.00 -16.39
C HIS A 58 11.83 13.70 -16.19
N THR A 59 11.25 14.20 -17.28
CA THR A 59 9.87 14.69 -17.25
C THR A 59 8.95 13.50 -16.98
N GLN A 60 7.81 13.74 -16.33
CA GLN A 60 6.77 12.71 -16.12
C GLN A 60 6.38 12.00 -17.44
N GLU A 61 6.42 12.74 -18.57
CA GLU A 61 6.25 12.22 -19.93
C GLU A 61 7.27 11.13 -20.29
N GLU A 62 8.56 11.31 -19.98
CA GLU A 62 9.59 10.32 -20.34
C GLU A 62 9.45 8.99 -19.57
N LEU A 63 8.85 9.03 -18.38
CA LEU A 63 8.64 7.85 -17.53
C LEU A 63 7.33 7.13 -17.86
N ASP A 64 6.30 7.89 -18.25
CA ASP A 64 5.02 7.36 -18.69
C ASP A 64 5.11 6.78 -20.13
N ASP A 65 6.21 7.03 -20.86
CA ASP A 65 6.40 6.55 -22.24
C ASP A 65 6.87 5.08 -22.38
N ILE A 66 7.38 4.44 -21.32
CA ILE A 66 8.02 3.12 -21.45
C ILE A 66 7.03 1.96 -21.32
N VAL A 67 6.11 2.03 -20.36
CA VAL A 67 5.10 0.98 -20.12
C VAL A 67 3.78 1.60 -19.71
N GLN A 68 2.75 1.37 -20.51
CA GLN A 68 1.39 1.86 -20.26
C GLN A 68 0.43 0.67 -20.19
N VAL A 69 -0.47 0.70 -19.21
CA VAL A 69 -1.57 -0.26 -19.12
C VAL A 69 -2.86 0.54 -19.08
N GLU A 70 -3.75 0.24 -20.01
CA GLU A 70 -5.02 0.94 -20.15
C GLU A 70 -6.16 -0.06 -20.12
N ARG A 71 -7.29 0.37 -19.55
CA ARG A 71 -8.56 -0.32 -19.66
C ARG A 71 -9.40 0.37 -20.72
N ASP A 72 -9.72 -0.35 -21.80
CA ASP A 72 -10.57 0.19 -22.86
C ASP A 72 -12.04 0.27 -22.42
N ALA A 73 -12.90 0.88 -23.26
CA ALA A 73 -14.33 1.04 -22.96
C ALA A 73 -15.08 -0.30 -22.82
N SER A 74 -14.54 -1.40 -23.35
CA SER A 74 -15.09 -2.75 -23.16
C SER A 74 -14.66 -3.40 -21.84
N GLY A 75 -13.79 -2.73 -21.08
CA GLY A 75 -13.23 -3.23 -19.84
C GLY A 75 -11.99 -4.10 -20.05
N ARG A 76 -11.49 -4.27 -21.27
CA ARG A 76 -10.32 -5.10 -21.58
C ARG A 76 -9.03 -4.35 -21.26
N LEU A 77 -8.07 -5.04 -20.64
CA LEU A 77 -6.76 -4.49 -20.32
C LEU A 77 -5.77 -4.67 -21.47
N THR A 78 -5.13 -3.58 -21.87
CA THR A 78 -4.09 -3.58 -22.90
C THR A 78 -2.79 -3.07 -22.32
N LEU A 79 -1.72 -3.86 -22.47
CA LEU A 79 -0.35 -3.46 -22.15
C LEU A 79 0.31 -2.93 -23.41
N ARG A 80 0.93 -1.74 -23.34
CA ARG A 80 1.69 -1.10 -24.39
C ARG A 80 3.12 -0.83 -23.92
N SER A 81 4.11 -1.14 -24.76
CA SER A 81 5.54 -0.90 -24.49
C SER A 81 6.36 -0.91 -25.80
N ASP A 82 7.68 -0.73 -25.72
CA ASP A 82 8.61 -0.98 -26.83
C ASP A 82 8.45 -2.44 -27.29
N CYS A 83 8.40 -2.65 -28.61
CA CYS A 83 8.23 -3.98 -29.18
C CYS A 83 9.30 -5.00 -28.75
N ARG A 84 10.49 -4.54 -28.35
CA ARG A 84 11.57 -5.39 -27.83
C ARG A 84 11.29 -5.86 -26.40
N ASP A 85 10.59 -5.06 -25.60
CA ASP A 85 10.33 -5.34 -24.19
C ASP A 85 9.02 -6.11 -23.98
N LEU A 86 8.01 -5.84 -24.82
CA LEU A 86 6.67 -6.37 -24.64
C LEU A 86 6.63 -7.90 -24.46
N PRO A 87 7.36 -8.73 -25.24
CA PRO A 87 7.34 -10.18 -25.05
C PRO A 87 7.77 -10.63 -23.65
N ALA A 88 8.79 -9.98 -23.07
CA ALA A 88 9.27 -10.30 -21.73
C ALA A 88 8.26 -9.88 -20.66
N LEU A 89 7.59 -8.73 -20.85
CA LEU A 89 6.52 -8.29 -19.95
C LEU A 89 5.31 -9.23 -19.98
N LEU A 90 4.89 -9.68 -21.16
CA LEU A 90 3.80 -10.65 -21.32
C LEU A 90 4.14 -12.00 -20.69
N GLY A 91 5.38 -12.48 -20.89
CA GLY A 91 5.88 -13.71 -20.27
C GLY A 91 5.83 -13.63 -18.74
N ALA A 92 6.32 -12.53 -18.16
CA ALA A 92 6.30 -12.33 -16.71
C ALA A 92 4.88 -12.27 -16.11
N LEU A 93 3.91 -11.67 -16.82
CA LEU A 93 2.51 -11.70 -16.39
C LEU A 93 1.93 -13.12 -16.40
N ALA A 94 2.21 -13.90 -17.45
CA ALA A 94 1.80 -15.29 -17.56
C ALA A 94 2.42 -16.19 -16.48
N ASP A 95 3.72 -15.99 -16.19
CA ASP A 95 4.43 -16.66 -15.12
C ASP A 95 3.83 -16.31 -13.76
N TRP A 96 3.49 -15.03 -13.53
CA TRP A 96 2.84 -14.60 -12.31
C TRP A 96 1.45 -15.23 -12.15
N LYS A 97 0.64 -15.28 -13.20
CA LYS A 97 -0.67 -15.94 -13.18
C LYS A 97 -0.54 -17.40 -12.75
N THR A 98 0.42 -18.11 -13.34
CA THR A 98 0.68 -19.52 -13.04
C THR A 98 1.18 -19.70 -11.61
N SER A 99 2.10 -18.85 -11.14
CA SER A 99 2.59 -18.90 -9.74
C SER A 99 1.51 -18.54 -8.73
N PHE A 100 0.53 -17.71 -9.13
CA PHE A 100 -0.69 -17.42 -8.37
C PHE A 100 -1.66 -18.62 -8.31
N GLY A 101 -1.35 -19.74 -8.98
CA GLY A 101 -2.16 -20.96 -9.00
C GLY A 101 -3.34 -20.90 -9.97
N GLU A 102 -3.36 -19.94 -10.89
CA GLU A 102 -4.36 -19.85 -11.94
C GLU A 102 -3.93 -20.65 -13.18
N ALA A 103 -4.90 -21.10 -13.98
CA ALA A 103 -4.62 -21.78 -15.23
C ALA A 103 -3.88 -20.84 -16.20
N PRO A 104 -2.92 -21.35 -17.00
CA PRO A 104 -2.22 -20.53 -17.98
C PRO A 104 -3.20 -20.01 -19.04
N GLY A 105 -3.03 -18.75 -19.41
CA GLY A 105 -3.80 -18.12 -20.48
C GLY A 105 -3.24 -18.41 -21.87
N ALA A 106 -4.07 -18.22 -22.90
CA ALA A 106 -3.58 -18.16 -24.27
C ALA A 106 -2.71 -16.91 -24.46
N ALA A 107 -1.59 -17.09 -25.18
CA ALA A 107 -0.72 -15.98 -25.56
C ALA A 107 -1.53 -14.96 -26.39
N PRO A 108 -1.48 -13.66 -26.05
CA PRO A 108 -2.26 -12.66 -26.74
C PRO A 108 -1.63 -12.26 -28.07
N ASP A 109 -2.46 -11.85 -29.02
CA ASP A 109 -2.00 -11.27 -30.28
C ASP A 109 -1.32 -9.91 -30.05
N ILE A 110 -0.09 -9.77 -30.57
CA ILE A 110 0.67 -8.52 -30.48
C ILE A 110 0.36 -7.65 -31.69
N SER A 111 -0.15 -6.45 -31.44
CA SER A 111 -0.35 -5.40 -32.44
C SER A 111 0.85 -4.46 -32.45
N ARG A 112 1.36 -4.13 -33.64
CA ARG A 112 2.54 -3.24 -33.79
C ARG A 112 2.14 -1.88 -34.37
N ALA A 113 2.63 -0.82 -33.74
CA ALA A 113 2.48 0.57 -34.18
C ALA A 113 3.84 1.28 -34.09
N GLY A 114 4.64 1.19 -35.17
CA GLY A 114 5.99 1.75 -35.21
C GLY A 114 6.97 1.01 -34.28
N ALA A 115 7.54 1.74 -33.32
CA ALA A 115 8.44 1.20 -32.28
C ALA A 115 7.69 0.60 -31.09
N PHE A 116 6.40 0.89 -30.95
CA PHE A 116 5.57 0.41 -29.85
C PHE A 116 4.73 -0.77 -30.30
N CYS A 117 4.52 -1.69 -29.37
CA CYS A 117 3.63 -2.82 -29.52
C CYS A 117 2.60 -2.78 -28.38
N SER A 118 1.42 -3.34 -28.63
CA SER A 118 0.39 -3.53 -27.63
C SER A 118 -0.20 -4.93 -27.69
N ALA A 119 -0.66 -5.44 -26.56
CA ALA A 119 -1.37 -6.72 -26.48
C ALA A 119 -2.40 -6.71 -25.35
N PRO A 120 -3.57 -7.35 -25.54
CA PRO A 120 -4.51 -7.56 -24.44
C PRO A 120 -3.90 -8.51 -23.40
N ILE A 121 -4.10 -8.25 -22.11
CA ILE A 121 -3.46 -9.01 -21.03
C ILE A 121 -4.43 -9.79 -20.15
N ASP A 122 -5.75 -9.67 -20.34
CA ASP A 122 -6.77 -10.28 -19.50
C ASP A 122 -6.64 -11.81 -19.39
N SER A 123 -6.19 -12.48 -20.45
CA SER A 123 -5.99 -13.94 -20.45
C SER A 123 -4.76 -14.36 -19.65
N ILE A 124 -3.70 -13.54 -19.62
CA ILE A 124 -2.37 -13.92 -19.10
C ILE A 124 -2.03 -13.26 -17.76
N ALA A 125 -2.70 -12.18 -17.36
CA ALA A 125 -2.51 -11.58 -16.04
C ALA A 125 -3.29 -12.36 -14.96
N PRO A 126 -2.86 -12.31 -13.68
CA PRO A 126 -3.66 -12.83 -12.57
C PRO A 126 -5.05 -12.18 -12.53
N ALA A 127 -6.08 -12.94 -12.20
CA ALA A 127 -7.46 -12.47 -12.11
C ALA A 127 -7.60 -11.30 -11.10
N LEU A 128 -6.76 -11.29 -10.06
CA LEU A 128 -6.64 -10.16 -9.13
C LEU A 128 -6.31 -8.85 -9.86
N VAL A 129 -5.31 -8.87 -10.73
CA VAL A 129 -4.85 -7.69 -11.49
C VAL A 129 -5.91 -7.27 -12.49
N VAL A 130 -6.49 -8.22 -13.23
CA VAL A 130 -7.56 -7.96 -14.20
C VAL A 130 -8.77 -7.33 -13.53
N ARG A 131 -9.13 -7.77 -12.32
CA ARG A 131 -10.24 -7.19 -11.56
C ARG A 131 -9.93 -5.80 -11.02
N LEU A 132 -8.72 -5.58 -10.52
CA LEU A 132 -8.41 -4.38 -9.73
C LEU A 132 -7.82 -3.23 -10.55
N HIS A 133 -7.09 -3.48 -11.63
CA HIS A 133 -6.42 -2.42 -12.39
C HIS A 133 -7.39 -1.31 -12.82
N GLY A 134 -7.04 -0.06 -12.55
CA GLY A 134 -7.85 1.13 -12.82
C GLY A 134 -9.07 1.32 -11.90
N THR A 135 -9.36 0.35 -11.02
CA THR A 135 -10.48 0.49 -10.07
C THR A 135 -10.08 1.36 -8.88
N ARG A 136 -11.07 2.09 -8.36
CA ARG A 136 -10.99 2.87 -7.12
C ARG A 136 -11.89 2.25 -6.08
N THR A 137 -11.52 2.36 -4.81
CA THR A 137 -12.39 1.96 -3.71
C THR A 137 -13.48 3.01 -3.50
N ARG A 138 -14.61 2.59 -2.91
CA ARG A 138 -15.69 3.52 -2.53
C ARG A 138 -15.39 4.24 -1.22
N HIS A 139 -14.57 3.60 -0.39
CA HIS A 139 -14.13 4.09 0.91
C HIS A 139 -12.60 4.00 1.02
N SER A 140 -12.02 4.84 1.87
CA SER A 140 -10.58 4.75 2.17
C SER A 140 -10.29 3.46 2.93
N GLY A 141 -9.13 2.84 2.73
CA GLY A 141 -8.86 1.54 3.33
C GLY A 141 -7.70 0.79 2.69
N PRO A 142 -7.97 -0.11 1.73
CA PRO A 142 -6.93 -0.78 0.96
C PRO A 142 -5.87 0.20 0.47
N ASN A 143 -4.62 -0.20 0.62
CA ASN A 143 -3.45 0.61 0.32
C ASN A 143 -2.34 -0.26 -0.29
N CYS A 144 -1.13 0.31 -0.36
CA CYS A 144 0.04 -0.32 -0.95
C CYS A 144 0.43 -1.62 -0.23
N TRP A 145 0.45 -1.62 1.10
CA TRP A 145 0.72 -2.78 1.94
C TRP A 145 -0.30 -3.91 1.73
N ASN A 146 -1.60 -3.59 1.76
CA ASN A 146 -2.64 -4.59 1.51
C ASN A 146 -2.52 -5.18 0.10
N THR A 147 -2.22 -4.35 -0.90
CA THR A 147 -2.07 -4.81 -2.29
C THR A 147 -0.91 -5.79 -2.43
N ALA A 148 0.23 -5.51 -1.79
CA ALA A 148 1.39 -6.41 -1.78
C ALA A 148 1.07 -7.75 -1.08
N LEU A 149 0.48 -7.70 0.11
CA LEU A 149 0.09 -8.90 0.87
C LEU A 149 -0.96 -9.75 0.13
N LEU A 150 -1.96 -9.10 -0.48
CA LEU A 150 -3.03 -9.76 -1.22
C LEU A 150 -2.47 -10.46 -2.47
N SER A 151 -1.51 -9.81 -3.13
CA SER A 151 -0.83 -10.34 -4.31
C SER A 151 0.10 -11.51 -4.00
N ALA A 152 0.64 -11.58 -2.78
CA ALA A 152 1.37 -12.74 -2.28
C ALA A 152 0.45 -13.82 -1.68
N ARG A 153 -0.87 -13.60 -1.65
CA ARG A 153 -1.87 -14.46 -0.98
C ARG A 153 -1.57 -14.69 0.50
N VAL A 154 -0.95 -13.70 1.15
CA VAL A 154 -0.72 -13.67 2.60
C VAL A 154 -1.98 -13.17 3.33
N VAL A 155 -2.70 -12.24 2.71
CA VAL A 155 -4.07 -11.85 3.13
C VAL A 155 -5.06 -12.20 2.02
N LEU A 156 -6.33 -12.41 2.38
CA LEU A 156 -7.33 -12.98 1.49
C LEU A 156 -8.34 -11.97 0.96
N SER A 157 -8.31 -10.72 1.44
CA SER A 157 -9.31 -9.71 1.14
C SER A 157 -8.72 -8.31 1.03
N GLN A 158 -9.43 -7.42 0.32
CA GLN A 158 -9.08 -6.00 0.28
C GLN A 158 -9.54 -5.34 1.59
N ARG A 159 -8.61 -4.76 2.33
CA ARG A 159 -8.87 -3.99 3.56
C ARG A 159 -7.72 -3.04 3.84
N ALA A 160 -7.89 -2.12 4.78
CA ALA A 160 -6.77 -1.43 5.37
C ALA A 160 -5.73 -2.43 5.89
N SER A 161 -4.47 -2.10 5.67
CA SER A 161 -3.31 -2.73 6.27
C SER A 161 -2.42 -1.62 6.82
N GLU A 162 -1.62 -1.95 7.82
CA GLU A 162 -0.69 -1.02 8.46
C GLU A 162 0.76 -1.42 8.17
N ALA A 163 1.70 -0.51 8.43
CA ALA A 163 3.13 -0.75 8.30
C ALA A 163 3.57 -1.95 9.17
N GLU A 164 3.01 -2.03 10.38
CA GLU A 164 3.27 -3.09 11.35
C GLU A 164 2.80 -4.46 10.82
N GLU A 165 1.71 -4.50 10.06
CA GLU A 165 1.20 -5.74 9.48
C GLU A 165 2.10 -6.25 8.34
N ILE A 166 2.46 -5.40 7.38
CA ILE A 166 3.37 -5.81 6.30
C ILE A 166 4.71 -6.27 6.88
N ARG A 167 5.22 -5.58 7.90
CA ARG A 167 6.45 -5.92 8.60
C ARG A 167 6.35 -7.27 9.29
N PHE A 168 5.25 -7.51 10.02
CA PHE A 168 5.01 -8.81 10.66
C PHE A 168 5.09 -9.95 9.64
N TRP A 169 4.41 -9.81 8.50
CA TRP A 169 4.38 -10.86 7.49
C TRP A 169 5.71 -11.07 6.80
N THR A 170 6.39 -9.99 6.39
CA THR A 170 7.68 -10.08 5.68
C THR A 170 8.81 -10.65 6.56
N HIS A 171 8.68 -10.57 7.88
CA HIS A 171 9.61 -11.15 8.86
C HIS A 171 9.13 -12.49 9.45
N SER A 172 7.94 -12.96 9.07
CA SER A 172 7.43 -14.26 9.51
C SER A 172 8.04 -15.40 8.68
N PRO A 173 7.96 -16.67 9.12
CA PRO A 173 8.43 -17.82 8.35
C PRO A 173 7.74 -18.02 6.99
N LEU A 174 6.68 -17.26 6.70
CA LEU A 174 6.02 -17.24 5.40
C LEU A 174 6.84 -16.57 4.30
N CYS A 175 7.64 -15.59 4.68
CA CYS A 175 8.39 -14.78 3.77
C CYS A 175 9.87 -14.96 4.04
N ARG A 176 10.67 -14.95 2.97
CA ARG A 176 12.11 -14.80 3.09
C ARG A 176 12.55 -13.57 2.33
N GLU A 177 13.49 -12.85 2.94
CA GLU A 177 14.19 -11.78 2.24
C GLU A 177 15.10 -12.39 1.15
N LEU A 178 15.16 -11.73 -0.01
CA LEU A 178 15.99 -12.14 -1.14
C LEU A 178 17.36 -11.48 -1.06
N SER A 179 18.41 -12.25 -1.29
CA SER A 179 19.75 -11.67 -1.43
C SER A 179 19.89 -10.85 -2.73
N PRO A 180 20.85 -9.90 -2.82
CA PRO A 180 21.01 -9.06 -3.99
C PRO A 180 21.48 -9.81 -5.24
N GLN A 181 21.83 -11.09 -5.13
CA GLN A 181 22.23 -11.95 -6.25
C GLN A 181 21.07 -12.81 -6.76
N GLU A 182 20.01 -13.01 -5.96
CA GLU A 182 18.88 -13.88 -6.30
C GLU A 182 17.89 -13.24 -7.26
N THR A 183 17.61 -13.91 -8.37
CA THR A 183 16.63 -13.46 -9.36
C THR A 183 15.25 -13.25 -8.72
N ARG A 184 14.73 -12.04 -8.89
CA ARG A 184 13.35 -11.68 -8.54
C ARG A 184 12.40 -12.39 -9.48
N LEU A 185 11.27 -12.84 -8.97
CA LEU A 185 10.22 -13.50 -9.71
C LEU A 185 8.95 -12.64 -9.67
N PRO A 186 8.12 -12.68 -10.72
CA PRO A 186 6.82 -12.03 -10.71
C PRO A 186 5.99 -12.48 -9.50
N GLY A 187 5.49 -11.51 -8.73
CA GLY A 187 4.75 -11.73 -7.48
C GLY A 187 5.56 -11.52 -6.20
N ASP A 188 6.89 -11.34 -6.29
CA ASP A 188 7.71 -10.96 -5.13
C ASP A 188 7.26 -9.58 -4.58
N ILE A 189 7.30 -9.41 -3.26
CA ILE A 189 6.99 -8.14 -2.58
C ILE A 189 8.24 -7.29 -2.51
N ILE A 190 8.12 -6.01 -2.87
CA ILE A 190 9.12 -4.98 -2.56
C ILE A 190 8.57 -4.10 -1.45
N SER A 191 9.25 -4.09 -0.31
CA SER A 191 8.96 -3.19 0.81
C SER A 191 9.97 -2.06 0.81
N VAL A 192 9.49 -0.82 0.79
CA VAL A 192 10.34 0.36 0.87
C VAL A 192 10.28 0.91 2.28
N SER A 193 11.46 1.05 2.86
CA SER A 193 11.67 1.42 4.25
C SER A 193 12.48 2.71 4.37
N GLY A 194 12.17 3.50 5.39
CA GLY A 194 12.82 4.76 5.75
C GLY A 194 13.38 4.73 7.17
N PRO A 195 13.98 5.83 7.65
CA PRO A 195 14.54 5.88 8.98
C PRO A 195 13.43 6.05 10.04
N GLY A 196 13.46 5.26 11.12
CA GLY A 196 12.55 5.44 12.26
C GLY A 196 12.06 4.13 12.87
N ASP A 197 11.07 4.24 13.76
CA ASP A 197 10.49 3.12 14.51
C ASP A 197 9.44 2.33 13.72
N SER A 198 8.77 2.99 12.76
CA SER A 198 7.89 2.36 11.75
C SER A 198 8.50 2.63 10.38
N PRO A 199 9.51 1.83 9.98
CA PRO A 199 10.31 2.14 8.81
C PRO A 199 9.55 1.90 7.50
N GLU A 200 8.56 1.02 7.44
CA GLU A 200 7.86 0.67 6.20
C GLU A 200 7.00 1.84 5.70
N MET A 201 7.42 2.48 4.60
CA MET A 201 6.74 3.63 4.02
C MET A 201 5.83 3.25 2.87
N HIS A 202 6.18 2.20 2.11
CA HIS A 202 5.45 1.75 0.93
C HIS A 202 5.71 0.28 0.64
N ALA A 203 4.80 -0.37 -0.08
CA ALA A 203 5.04 -1.70 -0.62
C ALA A 203 4.35 -1.90 -1.96
N PHE A 204 4.94 -2.72 -2.83
CA PHE A 204 4.38 -3.03 -4.13
C PHE A 204 4.86 -4.39 -4.62
N VAL A 205 4.26 -4.87 -5.71
CA VAL A 205 4.54 -6.18 -6.28
C VAL A 205 5.50 -6.02 -7.45
N TYR A 206 6.59 -6.77 -7.42
CA TYR A 206 7.50 -6.90 -8.54
C TYR A 206 6.90 -7.80 -9.63
N ILE A 207 6.97 -7.37 -10.89
CA ILE A 207 6.63 -8.22 -12.05
C ILE A 207 7.88 -8.37 -12.92
N THR A 208 8.47 -7.25 -13.34
CA THR A 208 9.74 -7.21 -14.06
C THR A 208 10.55 -5.99 -13.62
N ASP A 209 11.75 -5.84 -14.18
CA ASP A 209 12.56 -4.63 -14.00
C ASP A 209 11.94 -3.36 -14.61
N LYS A 210 10.81 -3.51 -15.32
CA LYS A 210 10.07 -2.41 -15.96
C LYS A 210 8.61 -2.31 -15.50
N LEU A 211 8.09 -3.27 -14.74
CA LEU A 211 6.67 -3.35 -14.41
C LEU A 211 6.45 -3.77 -12.96
N ALA A 212 5.52 -3.09 -12.29
CA ALA A 212 5.10 -3.35 -10.92
C ALA A 212 3.60 -3.14 -10.75
N PHE A 213 3.02 -3.66 -9.66
CA PHE A 213 1.61 -3.51 -9.32
C PHE A 213 1.42 -3.00 -7.89
N ALA A 214 0.59 -1.96 -7.70
CA ALA A 214 0.28 -1.41 -6.38
C ALA A 214 -1.02 -0.60 -6.38
N LYS A 215 -1.55 -0.31 -5.18
CA LYS A 215 -2.43 0.83 -4.92
C LYS A 215 -1.63 1.90 -4.20
N ASN A 216 -1.38 3.03 -4.86
CA ASN A 216 -0.39 4.04 -4.44
C ASN A 216 -0.82 4.95 -3.28
N GLY A 217 -1.79 4.52 -2.47
CA GLY A 217 -2.26 5.31 -1.35
C GLY A 217 -3.48 4.70 -0.67
N PHE A 218 -3.82 5.27 0.48
CA PHE A 218 -4.95 4.84 1.31
C PHE A 218 -6.31 5.35 0.79
N ASP A 219 -6.31 6.56 0.24
CA ASP A 219 -7.51 7.29 -0.17
C ASP A 219 -8.21 6.69 -1.41
N VAL A 220 -9.50 6.98 -1.58
CA VAL A 220 -10.37 6.55 -2.68
C VAL A 220 -9.89 7.01 -4.06
N GLN A 221 -9.16 8.12 -4.13
CA GLN A 221 -8.70 8.68 -5.42
C GLN A 221 -7.58 7.86 -6.06
N TRP A 222 -6.84 7.07 -5.27
CA TRP A 222 -5.72 6.26 -5.73
C TRP A 222 -6.21 4.92 -6.30
N PRO A 223 -6.14 4.71 -7.62
CA PRO A 223 -6.51 3.42 -8.20
C PRO A 223 -5.43 2.36 -7.94
N TYR A 224 -5.79 1.10 -8.18
CA TYR A 224 -4.80 0.04 -8.37
C TYR A 224 -4.22 0.14 -9.78
N GLU A 225 -2.91 0.01 -9.92
CA GLU A 225 -2.25 0.27 -11.19
C GLU A 225 -1.10 -0.70 -11.44
N LEU A 226 -1.08 -1.22 -12.67
CA LEU A 226 0.12 -1.77 -13.30
C LEU A 226 0.86 -0.58 -13.89
N GLN A 227 2.09 -0.35 -13.44
CA GLN A 227 2.88 0.82 -13.85
C GLN A 227 4.37 0.52 -13.81
N SER A 228 5.18 1.46 -14.28
CA SER A 228 6.62 1.25 -14.31
C SER A 228 7.20 1.04 -12.90
N LEU A 229 8.19 0.15 -12.80
CA LEU A 229 8.91 -0.08 -11.55
C LEU A 229 9.58 1.21 -11.04
N GLU A 230 10.05 2.07 -11.95
CA GLU A 230 10.68 3.34 -11.59
C GLU A 230 9.69 4.29 -10.92
N ARG A 231 8.45 4.39 -11.44
CA ARG A 231 7.39 5.20 -10.85
C ARG A 231 7.06 4.76 -9.42
N GLN A 232 7.10 3.46 -9.13
CA GLN A 232 6.92 2.96 -7.75
C GLN A 232 8.02 3.44 -6.80
N TYR A 233 9.28 3.43 -7.24
CA TYR A 233 10.37 3.98 -6.43
C TYR A 233 10.23 5.49 -6.22
N GLN A 234 9.75 6.24 -7.22
CA GLN A 234 9.54 7.68 -7.09
C GLN A 234 8.41 8.02 -6.11
N ILE A 235 7.30 7.28 -6.17
CA ILE A 235 6.19 7.42 -5.22
C ILE A 235 6.68 7.14 -3.80
N ALA A 236 7.47 6.09 -3.61
CA ALA A 236 8.00 5.71 -2.31
C ALA A 236 9.10 6.67 -1.78
N ALA A 237 9.85 7.33 -2.68
CA ALA A 237 10.94 8.25 -2.33
C ALA A 237 10.46 9.66 -1.98
N LEU A 238 9.16 9.95 -2.08
CA LEU A 238 8.55 11.26 -1.78
C LEU A 238 9.27 12.47 -2.42
N GLY A 239 9.89 12.27 -3.59
CA GLY A 239 10.08 13.35 -4.55
C GLY A 239 11.47 13.95 -4.79
N ASP A 240 12.56 13.62 -4.08
CA ASP A 240 13.81 14.39 -4.28
C ASP A 240 15.09 13.58 -4.62
N GLU A 241 15.22 12.31 -4.24
CA GLU A 241 16.34 11.47 -4.69
C GLU A 241 15.87 10.03 -4.88
N ILE A 242 15.84 9.57 -6.13
CA ILE A 242 15.59 8.15 -6.37
C ILE A 242 16.78 7.39 -5.78
N ALA A 243 16.52 6.57 -4.77
CA ALA A 243 17.58 5.91 -4.00
C ALA A 243 18.59 5.24 -4.97
N PRO A 244 19.90 5.33 -4.71
CA PRO A 244 20.90 4.66 -5.54
C PRO A 244 20.53 3.20 -5.79
N ALA A 245 20.92 2.62 -6.92
CA ALA A 245 20.58 1.23 -7.25
C ALA A 245 20.94 0.25 -6.11
N ALA A 246 22.03 0.52 -5.37
CA ALA A 246 22.44 -0.23 -4.19
C ALA A 246 21.41 -0.21 -3.03
N CYS A 247 20.63 0.87 -2.88
CA CYS A 247 19.55 0.98 -1.90
C CYS A 247 18.26 0.32 -2.37
N ARG A 248 18.09 0.05 -3.68
CA ARG A 248 16.88 -0.55 -4.24
C ARG A 248 16.86 -2.08 -4.19
N ARG A 249 17.92 -2.70 -3.67
CA ARG A 249 18.04 -4.16 -3.51
C ARG A 249 18.93 -4.48 -2.31
N ALA A 250 18.50 -4.01 -1.15
CA ALA A 250 19.20 -4.19 0.10
C ALA A 250 18.79 -5.51 0.78
N VAL A 251 19.71 -6.06 1.57
CA VAL A 251 19.37 -7.01 2.64
C VAL A 251 19.48 -6.26 3.95
N GLY A 252 18.41 -6.27 4.75
CA GLY A 252 18.29 -5.43 5.91
C GLY A 252 18.43 -3.94 5.58
N ARG A 253 18.97 -3.16 6.53
CA ARG A 253 19.19 -1.71 6.37
C ARG A 253 20.63 -1.43 5.97
N PRO A 254 20.89 -0.88 4.77
CA PRO A 254 22.23 -0.42 4.41
C PRO A 254 22.63 0.81 5.22
N ALA A 255 23.92 0.93 5.57
CA ALA A 255 24.44 2.03 6.39
C ALA A 255 24.24 3.41 5.73
N ASP A 256 24.36 3.48 4.40
CA ASP A 256 24.35 4.74 3.64
C ASP A 256 23.02 5.05 2.95
N CYS A 257 21.95 4.31 3.27
CA CYS A 257 20.62 4.50 2.69
C CYS A 257 19.65 5.09 3.71
N ASN A 258 19.14 6.29 3.43
CA ASN A 258 18.01 6.86 4.18
C ASN A 258 16.70 6.14 3.83
N VAL A 259 16.53 5.82 2.54
CA VAL A 259 15.42 5.03 2.02
C VAL A 259 16.00 3.83 1.31
N TRP A 260 15.49 2.64 1.60
CA TRP A 260 15.95 1.39 1.00
C TRP A 260 14.79 0.47 0.69
N ALA A 261 14.99 -0.47 -0.23
CA ALA A 261 13.99 -1.45 -0.63
C ALA A 261 14.51 -2.86 -0.38
N ASN A 262 13.76 -3.59 0.43
CA ASN A 262 13.95 -5.02 0.69
C ASN A 262 12.97 -5.82 -0.18
N HIS A 263 13.42 -6.99 -0.63
CA HIS A 263 12.67 -7.84 -1.55
C HIS A 263 12.33 -9.13 -0.83
N TYR A 264 11.07 -9.56 -0.91
CA TYR A 264 10.58 -10.71 -0.18
C TYR A 264 9.85 -11.66 -1.13
N ARG A 265 10.15 -12.96 -0.96
CA ARG A 265 9.35 -14.02 -1.55
C ARG A 265 8.56 -14.70 -0.46
N CYS A 266 7.25 -14.67 -0.61
CA CYS A 266 6.32 -15.22 0.37
C CYS A 266 5.59 -16.45 -0.18
N ALA A 267 5.36 -17.43 0.68
CA ALA A 267 4.42 -18.51 0.39
C ALA A 267 2.98 -18.04 0.66
N PRO A 268 1.96 -18.66 0.04
CA PRO A 268 0.57 -18.38 0.34
C PRO A 268 0.22 -18.72 1.79
N TYR A 269 -0.70 -17.97 2.40
CA TYR A 269 -1.14 -18.20 3.79
C TYR A 269 -1.67 -19.62 4.04
N ALA A 270 -2.41 -20.17 3.07
CA ALA A 270 -2.91 -21.55 3.18
C ALA A 270 -1.77 -22.59 3.33
N GLU A 271 -0.63 -22.35 2.69
CA GLU A 271 0.56 -23.21 2.81
C GLU A 271 1.14 -23.12 4.22
N TYR A 272 1.22 -21.92 4.79
CA TYR A 272 1.67 -21.71 6.17
C TYR A 272 0.83 -22.46 7.17
N VAL A 273 -0.48 -22.27 7.11
CA VAL A 273 -1.43 -22.91 8.00
C VAL A 273 -1.37 -24.44 7.84
N SER A 274 -1.21 -24.93 6.60
CA SER A 274 -1.07 -26.37 6.36
C SER A 274 0.17 -26.97 7.03
N ARG A 275 1.29 -26.24 7.07
CA ARG A 275 2.57 -26.69 7.65
C ARG A 275 2.67 -26.46 9.15
N ALA A 276 1.92 -25.52 9.69
CA ALA A 276 1.98 -25.17 11.09
C ALA A 276 1.61 -26.38 11.97
N GLN A 277 2.49 -26.66 12.93
CA GLN A 277 2.32 -27.65 13.98
C GLN A 277 1.98 -26.91 15.28
N THR A 278 0.78 -26.34 15.36
CA THR A 278 0.29 -25.70 16.58
C THR A 278 -0.65 -26.66 17.33
N PRO A 279 -0.56 -26.74 18.67
CA PRO A 279 -1.66 -27.26 19.48
C PRO A 279 -2.95 -26.52 19.10
N GLU A 280 -4.06 -27.25 19.00
CA GLU A 280 -5.37 -26.66 18.65
C GLU A 280 -5.49 -26.10 17.21
N LYS A 281 -4.76 -26.64 16.25
CA LYS A 281 -4.88 -26.27 14.82
C LYS A 281 -6.33 -26.19 14.32
N ASP A 282 -7.20 -27.12 14.72
CA ASP A 282 -8.61 -27.11 14.33
C ASP A 282 -9.38 -25.91 14.90
N VAL A 283 -9.04 -25.51 16.14
CA VAL A 283 -9.62 -24.34 16.80
C VAL A 283 -9.15 -23.06 16.11
N PHE A 284 -7.86 -22.99 15.78
CA PHE A 284 -7.30 -21.91 14.98
C PHE A 284 -7.99 -21.81 13.61
N LEU A 285 -8.14 -22.92 12.88
CA LEU A 285 -8.78 -22.96 11.57
C LEU A 285 -10.22 -22.48 11.61
N LYS A 286 -10.95 -22.79 12.69
CA LYS A 286 -12.31 -22.27 12.90
C LYS A 286 -12.31 -20.75 13.08
N ALA A 287 -11.44 -20.22 13.92
CA ALA A 287 -11.31 -18.78 14.15
C ALA A 287 -10.87 -18.04 12.87
N ASP A 288 -9.93 -18.61 12.12
CA ASP A 288 -9.47 -18.11 10.82
C ASP A 288 -10.60 -18.05 9.79
N LEU A 289 -11.43 -19.10 9.72
CA LEU A 289 -12.58 -19.13 8.83
C LEU A 289 -13.63 -18.07 9.18
N GLU A 290 -13.93 -17.90 10.47
CA GLU A 290 -14.82 -16.85 10.97
C GLU A 290 -14.28 -15.46 10.62
N LEU A 291 -12.99 -15.20 10.88
CA LEU A 291 -12.34 -13.94 10.54
C LEU A 291 -12.37 -13.67 9.03
N THR A 292 -12.08 -14.69 8.23
CA THR A 292 -12.10 -14.61 6.76
C THR A 292 -13.50 -14.29 6.23
N SER A 293 -14.56 -14.80 6.88
CA SER A 293 -15.94 -14.45 6.53
C SER A 293 -16.21 -12.95 6.76
N ILE A 294 -15.78 -12.43 7.91
CA ILE A 294 -15.86 -10.99 8.23
C ILE A 294 -15.03 -10.16 7.24
N GLU A 295 -13.85 -10.65 6.84
CA GLU A 295 -12.92 -9.99 5.91
C GLU A 295 -13.55 -9.80 4.53
N ARG A 296 -14.19 -10.85 4.00
CA ARG A 296 -14.88 -10.78 2.71
C ARG A 296 -16.03 -9.77 2.75
N ARG A 297 -16.79 -9.74 3.85
CA ARG A 297 -17.87 -8.78 4.02
C ARG A 297 -17.34 -7.35 4.07
N LEU A 298 -16.28 -7.10 4.83
CA LEU A 298 -15.61 -5.80 4.88
C LEU A 298 -15.11 -5.37 3.50
N SER A 299 -14.43 -6.27 2.80
CA SER A 299 -13.90 -6.02 1.47
C SER A 299 -15.00 -5.61 0.52
N SER A 300 -16.15 -6.29 0.53
CA SER A 300 -17.31 -5.92 -0.27
C SER A 300 -17.81 -4.51 0.05
N ILE A 301 -17.83 -4.12 1.33
CA ILE A 301 -18.24 -2.78 1.75
C ILE A 301 -17.28 -1.73 1.20
N VAL A 302 -15.97 -1.95 1.34
CA VAL A 302 -14.98 -0.96 0.90
C VAL A 302 -14.95 -0.82 -0.63
N THR A 303 -15.20 -1.91 -1.37
CA THR A 303 -15.21 -1.87 -2.84
C THR A 303 -16.53 -1.42 -3.43
N SER A 304 -17.66 -1.78 -2.83
CA SER A 304 -18.99 -1.62 -3.41
C SER A 304 -19.87 -0.62 -2.67
N GLY A 305 -19.46 -0.17 -1.48
CA GLY A 305 -20.23 0.69 -0.59
C GLY A 305 -21.14 -0.11 0.36
N GLY A 306 -22.09 0.57 1.00
CA GLY A 306 -23.06 -0.07 1.90
C GLY A 306 -22.66 -0.09 3.37
N TRP A 307 -21.75 0.79 3.79
CA TRP A 307 -21.50 1.03 5.21
C TRP A 307 -22.70 1.75 5.84
N SER A 308 -23.29 1.14 6.86
CA SER A 308 -24.42 1.66 7.63
C SER A 308 -24.25 1.34 9.12
N VAL A 309 -25.12 1.89 9.97
CA VAL A 309 -25.12 1.59 11.41
C VAL A 309 -25.43 0.12 11.66
N GLU A 310 -26.34 -0.47 10.89
CA GLU A 310 -26.74 -1.88 10.97
C GLU A 310 -25.58 -2.78 10.54
N THR A 311 -24.96 -2.50 9.39
CA THR A 311 -23.78 -3.25 8.91
C THR A 311 -22.64 -3.18 9.93
N ARG A 312 -22.38 -2.01 10.53
CA ARG A 312 -21.41 -1.86 11.61
C ARG A 312 -21.75 -2.75 12.80
N PHE A 313 -22.98 -2.69 13.30
CA PHE A 313 -23.41 -3.47 14.46
C PHE A 313 -23.24 -4.96 14.21
N GLU A 314 -23.68 -5.46 13.05
CA GLU A 314 -23.52 -6.85 12.66
C GLU A 314 -22.05 -7.27 12.64
N MET A 315 -21.17 -6.46 12.06
CA MET A 315 -19.74 -6.76 12.00
C MET A 315 -19.05 -6.70 13.38
N GLU A 316 -19.37 -5.70 14.21
CA GLU A 316 -18.85 -5.63 15.58
C GLU A 316 -19.31 -6.80 16.45
N SER A 317 -20.56 -7.25 16.27
CA SER A 317 -21.12 -8.37 17.03
C SER A 317 -20.39 -9.69 16.75
N GLY A 318 -19.87 -9.87 15.53
CA GLY A 318 -19.02 -11.01 15.18
C GLY A 318 -17.56 -10.82 15.57
N LEU A 319 -17.00 -9.61 15.40
CA LEU A 319 -15.57 -9.36 15.61
C LEU A 319 -15.17 -9.35 17.08
N ARG A 320 -16.01 -8.81 17.97
CA ARG A 320 -15.66 -8.63 19.40
C ARG A 320 -15.46 -9.97 20.15
N PRO A 321 -16.38 -10.95 20.06
CA PRO A 321 -16.16 -12.25 20.69
C PRO A 321 -14.93 -12.97 20.13
N LEU A 322 -14.70 -12.85 18.82
CA LEU A 322 -13.54 -13.43 18.15
C LEU A 322 -12.23 -12.77 18.62
N GLU A 323 -12.21 -11.46 18.80
CA GLU A 323 -11.06 -10.73 19.33
C GLU A 323 -10.72 -11.15 20.76
N GLU A 324 -11.72 -11.22 21.64
CA GLU A 324 -11.52 -11.67 23.02
C GLU A 324 -10.97 -13.11 23.05
N PHE A 325 -11.53 -13.97 22.21
CA PHE A 325 -11.07 -15.34 22.05
C PHE A 325 -9.61 -15.42 21.57
N VAL A 326 -9.28 -14.76 20.46
CA VAL A 326 -7.92 -14.75 19.89
C VAL A 326 -6.93 -14.14 20.87
N ARG A 327 -7.28 -13.04 21.55
CA ARG A 327 -6.41 -12.41 22.55
C ARG A 327 -6.10 -13.35 23.70
N GLY A 328 -7.10 -14.08 24.20
CA GLY A 328 -6.91 -15.12 25.22
C GLY A 328 -5.95 -16.22 24.76
N ARG A 329 -6.06 -16.66 23.50
CA ARG A 329 -5.16 -17.67 22.91
C ARG A 329 -3.75 -17.15 22.71
N THR A 330 -3.57 -15.95 22.18
CA THR A 330 -2.25 -15.31 22.05
C THR A 330 -1.57 -15.14 23.41
N ALA A 331 -2.32 -14.81 24.46
CA ALA A 331 -1.79 -14.72 25.83
C ALA A 331 -1.39 -16.09 26.40
N ALA A 332 -2.15 -17.16 26.09
CA ALA A 332 -1.85 -18.53 26.50
C ALA A 332 -0.68 -19.16 25.72
N HIS A 333 -0.44 -18.70 24.49
CA HIS A 333 0.58 -19.20 23.58
C HIS A 333 1.50 -18.06 23.09
N PRO A 334 2.25 -17.41 23.99
CA PRO A 334 3.11 -16.30 23.61
C PRO A 334 4.17 -16.78 22.60
N GLY A 335 4.27 -16.07 21.47
CA GLY A 335 5.19 -16.42 20.39
C GLY A 335 4.61 -17.38 19.33
N ASP A 336 3.39 -17.88 19.50
CA ASP A 336 2.70 -18.56 18.40
C ASP A 336 2.33 -17.54 17.31
N ALA A 337 3.02 -17.66 16.18
CA ALA A 337 2.86 -16.77 15.04
C ALA A 337 1.48 -16.92 14.36
N LEU A 338 0.79 -18.07 14.48
CA LEU A 338 -0.56 -18.22 13.97
C LEU A 338 -1.54 -17.36 14.77
N TRP A 339 -1.56 -17.48 16.09
CA TRP A 339 -2.45 -16.68 16.93
C TRP A 339 -2.13 -15.18 16.84
N SER A 340 -0.85 -14.84 16.79
CA SER A 340 -0.40 -13.46 16.54
C SER A 340 -0.91 -12.93 15.19
N SER A 341 -0.93 -13.76 14.15
CA SER A 341 -1.42 -13.35 12.83
C SER A 341 -2.91 -13.00 12.81
N LEU A 342 -3.75 -13.76 13.55
CA LEU A 342 -5.17 -13.43 13.67
C LEU A 342 -5.35 -12.10 14.42
N LEU A 343 -4.54 -11.86 15.44
CA LEU A 343 -4.60 -10.60 16.19
C LEU A 343 -4.21 -9.39 15.31
N PHE A 344 -3.18 -9.50 14.47
CA PHE A 344 -2.83 -8.45 13.51
C PHE A 344 -3.97 -8.17 12.53
N ARG A 345 -4.57 -9.23 11.95
CA ARG A 345 -5.71 -9.09 11.05
C ARG A 345 -6.88 -8.38 11.74
N ILE A 346 -7.23 -8.78 12.96
CA ILE A 346 -8.26 -8.13 13.79
C ILE A 346 -7.92 -6.65 14.06
N GLY A 347 -6.67 -6.32 14.34
CA GLY A 347 -6.22 -4.93 14.48
C GLY A 347 -6.49 -4.11 13.22
N SER A 348 -6.11 -4.62 12.05
CA SER A 348 -6.37 -3.96 10.76
C SER A 348 -7.86 -3.76 10.47
N PHE A 349 -8.73 -4.66 10.95
CA PHE A 349 -10.18 -4.44 10.89
C PHE A 349 -10.65 -3.27 11.72
N ARG A 350 -10.14 -3.13 12.95
CA ARG A 350 -10.51 -2.03 13.84
C ARG A 350 -10.16 -0.70 13.18
N THR A 351 -8.95 -0.59 12.64
CA THR A 351 -8.53 0.59 11.87
C THR A 351 -9.45 0.87 10.68
N GLN A 352 -9.85 -0.16 9.94
CA GLN A 352 -10.79 0.01 8.83
C GLN A 352 -12.18 0.49 9.30
N PHE A 353 -12.68 -0.02 10.43
CA PHE A 353 -13.97 0.41 10.99
C PHE A 353 -13.93 1.86 11.43
N ASP A 354 -12.87 2.28 12.12
CA ASP A 354 -12.71 3.65 12.58
C ASP A 354 -12.73 4.63 11.40
N VAL A 355 -12.07 4.26 10.30
CA VAL A 355 -12.08 5.03 9.05
C VAL A 355 -13.49 5.13 8.46
N LEU A 356 -14.20 4.00 8.34
CA LEU A 356 -15.55 3.98 7.78
C LEU A 356 -16.56 4.74 8.64
N ASP A 357 -16.41 4.66 9.97
CA ASP A 357 -17.22 5.41 10.93
C ASP A 357 -17.01 6.91 10.81
N ASP A 358 -15.77 7.34 10.66
CA ASP A 358 -15.44 8.76 10.50
C ASP A 358 -15.95 9.30 9.16
N GLU A 359 -15.91 8.51 8.09
CA GLU A 359 -16.57 8.83 6.82
C GLU A 359 -18.09 8.96 7.00
N LEU A 360 -18.74 8.02 7.70
CA LEU A 360 -20.19 8.05 7.97
C LEU A 360 -20.61 9.30 8.77
N LYS A 361 -19.83 9.67 9.79
CA LYS A 361 -20.08 10.89 10.60
C LYS A 361 -20.00 12.15 9.73
N LYS A 362 -18.99 12.24 8.83
CA LYS A 362 -18.83 13.38 7.91
C LYS A 362 -20.02 13.51 6.97
N THR A 363 -20.51 12.40 6.40
CA THR A 363 -21.68 12.42 5.50
C THR A 363 -22.95 12.90 6.22
N LYS A 364 -23.18 12.47 7.47
CA LYS A 364 -24.35 12.92 8.26
C LYS A 364 -24.31 14.41 8.54
N VAL A 365 -23.15 14.97 8.90
CA VAL A 365 -23.01 16.42 9.14
C VAL A 365 -23.31 17.22 7.88
N LEU A 366 -22.77 16.80 6.73
CA LEU A 366 -23.03 17.48 5.45
C LEU A 366 -24.52 17.43 5.06
N ALA A 367 -25.21 16.31 5.31
CA ALA A 367 -26.64 16.21 5.05
C ALA A 367 -27.48 17.17 5.91
N HIS A 368 -27.07 17.45 7.16
CA HIS A 368 -27.75 18.42 8.02
C HIS A 368 -27.46 19.88 7.61
N LEU A 369 -26.29 20.15 7.04
CA LEU A 369 -25.89 21.51 6.62
C LEU A 369 -26.40 21.88 5.22
N GLY A 370 -26.59 20.89 4.33
CA GLY A 370 -27.10 21.09 2.97
C GLY A 370 -28.63 21.11 2.85
N GLY A 371 -29.34 20.95 3.97
CA GLY A 371 -30.80 21.07 4.07
C GLY A 371 -31.27 22.47 4.48
N ILE A 372 -30.57 23.52 4.05
CA ILE A 372 -30.94 24.94 4.22
C ILE A 372 -31.35 25.53 2.88
#